data_AF-A0A929DGL6-F1
#
_entry.id   AF-A0A929DGL6-F1
#
_cell.length_a   1.000
_cell.length_b   1.000
_cell.length_c   1.000
_cell.angle_alpha   90.00
_cell.angle_beta   90.00
_cell.angle_gamma   90.00
#
_symmetry.space_group_name_H-M   'P 1'
#
loop_
_entity.id
_entity.type
_entity.pdbx_description
1 polymer ?
#
loop_
_entity_poly.entity_id
_entity_poly.type
_entity_poly.pdbx_seq_one_letter_code
_entity_poly.pdbx_strand_id
1 'polypeptide(L)'
;MKNLSKVVIVFFVGLLLTGLFTSCQKENGEINDDTHLIQAIQEATNKQIVSADELPSPSLIVLEQDYSESYIDDAKIAPELGYEVSMRREKGTCIGECSQAYFNLNGRELKSESGDRYKDKDRDKDRDGRDRKECFDFVYPVSFTMPDGSTITGNDEEDLCTGIRSWYEANPDSKVKPELQYPVEYWVLVNIIPVISITDKTNSSFI
;
A
#
# COMPACT_ATOMS: atom_id res chain seq x y z
N MET A 1 7.97 14.11 -76.88
CA MET A 1 7.87 12.66 -76.63
C MET A 1 8.90 12.22 -75.58
N LYS A 2 8.65 12.43 -74.28
CA LYS A 2 9.41 11.80 -73.17
C LYS A 2 8.52 11.60 -71.91
N ASN A 3 7.21 11.43 -72.09
CA ASN A 3 6.22 11.26 -71.01
C ASN A 3 5.50 9.90 -71.12
N LEU A 4 6.22 8.76 -71.02
CA LEU A 4 5.52 7.47 -70.99
C LEU A 4 6.19 6.31 -70.24
N SER A 5 7.43 6.45 -69.75
CA SER A 5 8.12 5.32 -69.10
C SER A 5 8.26 5.45 -67.56
N LYS A 6 8.07 6.63 -66.98
CA LYS A 6 8.16 6.81 -65.51
C LYS A 6 6.80 6.73 -64.79
N VAL A 7 5.69 6.83 -65.50
CA VAL A 7 4.34 6.78 -64.92
C VAL A 7 3.90 5.34 -64.60
N VAL A 8 4.46 4.33 -65.28
CA VAL A 8 4.13 2.92 -65.05
C VAL A 8 4.80 2.35 -63.78
N ILE A 9 5.95 2.90 -63.36
CA ILE A 9 6.65 2.45 -62.14
C ILE A 9 5.99 3.00 -60.86
N VAL A 10 5.23 4.09 -60.96
CA VAL A 10 4.46 4.65 -59.83
C VAL A 10 3.16 3.87 -59.59
N PHE A 11 2.71 3.05 -60.55
CA PHE A 11 1.42 2.34 -60.47
C PHE A 11 1.49 0.88 -59.98
N PHE A 12 2.67 0.29 -59.75
CA PHE A 12 2.80 -1.13 -59.36
C PHE A 12 3.50 -1.42 -58.02
N VAL A 13 3.90 -0.39 -57.26
CA VAL A 13 4.33 -0.54 -55.85
C VAL A 13 3.41 0.26 -54.90
N GLY A 14 2.31 0.79 -55.43
CA GLY A 14 1.19 1.37 -54.67
C GLY A 14 0.10 0.33 -54.33
N LEU A 15 0.49 -0.92 -54.03
CA LEU A 15 -0.45 -2.01 -53.70
C LEU A 15 0.06 -2.90 -52.54
N LEU A 16 0.83 -2.34 -51.59
CA LEU A 16 1.40 -3.12 -50.48
C LEU A 16 1.46 -2.36 -49.13
N LEU A 17 0.63 -1.32 -48.94
CA LEU A 17 0.59 -0.60 -47.65
C LEU A 17 -0.80 -0.05 -47.28
N THR A 18 -1.87 -0.75 -47.66
CA THR A 18 -3.22 -0.54 -47.11
C THR A 18 -3.79 -1.90 -46.71
N GLY A 19 -3.69 -2.26 -45.42
CA GLY A 19 -4.29 -3.50 -44.93
C GLY A 19 -3.78 -4.11 -43.62
N LEU A 20 -3.05 -3.37 -42.77
CA LEU A 20 -2.74 -3.82 -41.40
C LEU A 20 -3.27 -2.81 -40.38
N PHE A 21 -4.58 -2.59 -40.39
CA PHE A 21 -5.27 -2.05 -39.24
C PHE A 21 -6.55 -2.87 -39.03
N THR A 22 -6.82 -3.15 -37.76
CA THR A 22 -7.94 -3.93 -37.22
C THR A 22 -7.73 -5.46 -37.15
N SER A 23 -6.76 -5.86 -36.34
CA SER A 23 -7.02 -6.96 -35.41
C SER A 23 -6.39 -6.63 -34.07
N CYS A 24 -7.01 -5.70 -33.36
CA CYS A 24 -7.06 -5.81 -31.92
C CYS A 24 -8.30 -6.65 -31.66
N GLN A 25 -8.14 -7.97 -31.51
CA GLN A 25 -9.08 -8.65 -30.63
C GLN A 25 -8.81 -8.01 -29.28
N LYS A 26 -9.66 -7.04 -28.92
CA LYS A 26 -10.00 -6.89 -27.52
C LYS A 26 -10.59 -8.24 -27.17
N GLU A 27 -9.75 -9.09 -26.61
CA GLU A 27 -10.25 -10.14 -25.75
C GLU A 27 -11.20 -9.42 -24.79
N ASN A 28 -12.47 -9.81 -24.85
CA ASN A 28 -13.41 -9.58 -23.76
C ASN A 28 -12.89 -10.39 -22.57
N GLY A 29 -11.77 -9.94 -22.00
CA GLY A 29 -11.50 -10.10 -20.59
C GLY A 29 -12.41 -9.09 -19.93
N GLU A 30 -13.35 -9.58 -19.14
CA GLU A 30 -14.15 -8.78 -18.23
C GLU A 30 -13.18 -8.08 -17.28
N ILE A 31 -12.71 -6.88 -17.66
CA ILE A 31 -11.80 -6.09 -16.83
C ILE A 31 -12.61 -5.71 -15.60
N ASN A 32 -12.17 -6.15 -14.43
CA ASN A 32 -12.81 -5.79 -13.17
C ASN A 32 -12.84 -4.26 -13.05
N ASP A 33 -14.05 -3.68 -13.02
CA ASP A 33 -14.32 -2.24 -12.85
C ASP A 33 -13.55 -1.67 -11.65
N ASP A 34 -13.35 -2.50 -10.61
CA ASP A 34 -12.61 -2.14 -9.41
C ASP A 34 -11.17 -1.77 -9.71
N THR A 35 -10.45 -2.52 -10.56
CA THR A 35 -9.05 -2.24 -10.85
C THR A 35 -8.88 -0.87 -11.50
N HIS A 36 -9.75 -0.53 -12.45
CA HIS A 36 -9.75 0.78 -13.09
C HIS A 36 -10.11 1.91 -12.11
N LEU A 37 -11.10 1.68 -11.24
CA LEU A 37 -11.49 2.66 -10.25
C LEU A 37 -10.41 2.87 -9.18
N ILE A 38 -9.74 1.80 -8.74
CA ILE A 38 -8.59 1.90 -7.82
C ILE A 38 -7.50 2.75 -8.45
N GLN A 39 -7.14 2.49 -9.72
CA GLN A 39 -6.13 3.28 -10.41
C GLN A 39 -6.54 4.76 -10.50
N ALA A 40 -7.80 5.04 -10.84
CA ALA A 40 -8.31 6.41 -10.90
C ALA A 40 -8.24 7.11 -9.52
N ILE A 41 -8.57 6.40 -8.44
CA ILE A 41 -8.40 6.90 -7.07
C ILE A 41 -6.93 7.16 -6.79
N GLN A 42 -6.02 6.22 -7.07
CA GLN A 42 -4.58 6.36 -6.84
C GLN A 42 -3.98 7.60 -7.52
N GLU A 43 -4.35 7.84 -8.77
CA GLU A 43 -3.84 8.94 -9.60
C GLU A 43 -4.55 10.29 -9.33
N ALA A 44 -5.63 10.29 -8.54
CA ALA A 44 -6.38 11.51 -8.24
C ALA A 44 -5.51 12.55 -7.52
N THR A 45 -5.43 13.75 -8.10
CA THR A 45 -4.61 14.86 -7.57
C THR A 45 -5.35 15.76 -6.58
N ASN A 46 -6.68 15.63 -6.52
CA ASN A 46 -7.59 16.45 -5.72
C ASN A 46 -8.10 15.74 -4.46
N LYS A 47 -7.36 14.74 -3.96
CA LYS A 47 -7.72 14.01 -2.74
C LYS A 47 -7.80 14.95 -1.54
N GLN A 48 -8.81 14.75 -0.70
CA GLN A 48 -9.00 15.49 0.54
C GLN A 48 -8.87 14.53 1.71
N ILE A 49 -8.13 14.92 2.75
CA ILE A 49 -8.07 14.15 4.00
C ILE A 49 -9.44 14.22 4.68
N VAL A 50 -9.93 13.07 5.14
CA VAL A 50 -11.20 12.94 5.86
C VAL A 50 -10.99 12.19 7.16
N SER A 51 -11.86 12.43 8.14
CA SER A 51 -11.93 11.64 9.37
C SER A 51 -12.45 10.23 9.08
N ALA A 52 -12.07 9.26 9.91
CA ALA A 52 -12.63 7.90 9.83
C ALA A 52 -14.17 7.89 9.96
N ASP A 53 -14.73 8.83 10.73
CA ASP A 53 -16.18 8.97 10.91
C ASP A 53 -16.92 9.45 9.64
N GLU A 54 -16.18 9.97 8.66
CA GLU A 54 -16.72 10.39 7.35
C GLU A 54 -16.72 9.25 6.32
N LEU A 55 -16.17 8.09 6.68
CA LEU A 55 -16.24 6.89 5.85
C LEU A 55 -17.66 6.30 5.85
N PRO A 56 -18.15 5.78 4.73
CA PRO A 56 -19.44 5.10 4.70
C PRO A 56 -19.44 3.88 5.64
N SER A 57 -20.56 3.63 6.32
CA SER A 57 -20.68 2.50 7.26
C SER A 57 -20.28 1.14 6.67
N PRO A 58 -20.56 0.81 5.40
CA PRO A 58 -20.07 -0.43 4.80
C PRO A 58 -18.54 -0.56 4.80
N SER A 59 -17.80 0.55 4.61
CA SER A 59 -16.34 0.55 4.70
C SER A 59 -15.87 0.24 6.10
N LEU A 60 -16.48 0.86 7.12
CA LEU A 60 -16.11 0.63 8.51
C LEU A 60 -16.28 -0.84 8.92
N ILE A 61 -17.34 -1.50 8.46
CA ILE A 61 -17.56 -2.93 8.71
C ILE A 61 -16.41 -3.78 8.12
N VAL A 62 -16.00 -3.50 6.89
CA VAL A 62 -14.87 -4.21 6.25
C VAL A 62 -13.57 -3.96 7.02
N LEU A 63 -13.30 -2.71 7.40
CA LEU A 63 -12.10 -2.34 8.14
C LEU A 63 -12.04 -3.04 9.51
N GLU A 64 -13.18 -3.13 10.22
CA GLU A 64 -13.26 -3.80 11.52
C GLU A 64 -13.12 -5.33 11.42
N GLN A 65 -13.59 -5.95 10.33
CA GLN A 65 -13.62 -7.41 10.19
C GLN A 65 -12.36 -7.93 9.49
N ASP A 66 -12.09 -7.45 8.29
CA ASP A 66 -11.05 -7.98 7.42
C ASP A 66 -9.68 -7.37 7.75
N TYR A 67 -9.68 -6.13 8.24
CA TYR A 67 -8.48 -5.40 8.67
C TYR A 67 -8.39 -5.24 10.19
N SER A 68 -9.03 -6.15 10.94
CA SER A 68 -9.12 -6.10 12.40
C SER A 68 -7.78 -6.00 13.13
N GLU A 69 -6.67 -6.32 12.47
CA GLU A 69 -5.31 -6.24 13.01
C GLU A 69 -4.59 -4.91 12.78
N SER A 70 -5.25 -3.96 12.12
CA SER A 70 -4.72 -2.66 11.76
C SER A 70 -5.59 -1.55 12.32
N TYR A 71 -5.00 -0.37 12.46
CA TYR A 71 -5.73 0.87 12.71
C TYR A 71 -5.61 1.79 11.48
N ILE A 72 -6.56 2.71 11.34
CA ILE A 72 -6.55 3.72 10.27
C ILE A 72 -5.49 4.77 10.61
N ASP A 73 -4.47 4.89 9.75
CA ASP A 73 -3.40 5.91 9.85
C ASP A 73 -3.89 7.23 9.23
N ASP A 74 -4.45 7.16 8.02
CA ASP A 74 -5.17 8.27 7.39
C ASP A 74 -6.21 7.78 6.39
N ALA A 75 -7.24 8.60 6.16
CA ALA A 75 -8.24 8.37 5.12
C ALA A 75 -8.32 9.59 4.20
N LYS A 76 -8.48 9.35 2.90
CA LYS A 76 -8.65 10.39 1.89
C LYS A 76 -9.84 10.07 1.00
N ILE A 77 -10.60 11.09 0.63
CA ILE A 77 -11.62 11.01 -0.42
C ILE A 77 -11.05 11.56 -1.73
N ALA A 78 -11.19 10.81 -2.81
CA ALA A 78 -11.08 11.29 -4.18
C ALA A 78 -12.50 11.65 -4.66
N PRO A 79 -12.83 12.95 -4.81
CA PRO A 79 -14.18 13.36 -5.18
C PRO A 79 -14.67 12.62 -6.43
N GLU A 80 -15.93 12.16 -6.38
CA GLU A 80 -16.60 11.41 -7.46
C GLU A 80 -16.08 9.99 -7.73
N LEU A 81 -14.96 9.59 -7.12
CA LEU A 81 -14.32 8.29 -7.35
C LEU A 81 -14.49 7.34 -6.15
N GLY A 82 -14.10 7.77 -4.96
CA GLY A 82 -14.10 6.90 -3.79
C GLY A 82 -13.11 7.33 -2.71
N TYR A 83 -12.71 6.36 -1.89
CA TYR A 83 -11.85 6.55 -0.72
C TYR A 83 -10.57 5.72 -0.84
N GLU A 84 -9.48 6.28 -0.35
CA GLU A 84 -8.21 5.61 -0.08
C GLU A 84 -7.99 5.64 1.43
N VAL A 85 -7.91 4.45 2.04
CA VAL A 85 -7.71 4.29 3.47
C VAL A 85 -6.35 3.67 3.69
N SER A 86 -5.45 4.41 4.31
CA SER A 86 -4.14 3.92 4.73
C SER A 86 -4.22 3.41 6.16
N MET A 87 -3.63 2.24 6.39
CA MET A 87 -3.69 1.54 7.66
C MET A 87 -2.30 1.07 8.07
N ARG A 88 -2.06 1.05 9.37
CA ARG A 88 -0.85 0.47 9.95
C ARG A 88 -1.22 -0.72 10.83
N ARG A 89 -0.52 -1.84 10.64
CA ARG A 89 -0.77 -3.06 11.40
C ARG A 89 -0.32 -2.89 12.84
N GLU A 90 -1.21 -3.14 13.79
CA GLU A 90 -0.94 -3.01 15.22
C GLU A 90 -0.79 -4.35 15.95
N LYS A 91 -1.29 -5.45 15.39
CA LYS A 91 -1.20 -6.81 15.96
C LYS A 91 -0.99 -7.86 14.87
N GLY A 92 -0.67 -9.09 15.28
CA GLY A 92 -0.32 -10.16 14.34
C GLY A 92 1.12 -10.03 13.82
N THR A 93 1.38 -10.66 12.68
CA THR A 93 2.72 -10.72 12.05
C THR A 93 3.12 -9.36 11.48
N CYS A 94 4.40 -8.95 11.51
CA CYS A 94 4.85 -7.71 10.85
C CYS A 94 4.13 -6.43 11.34
N ILE A 95 4.20 -6.16 12.65
CA ILE A 95 3.67 -4.93 13.25
C ILE A 95 4.39 -3.72 12.64
N GLY A 96 3.65 -2.66 12.29
CA GLY A 96 4.17 -1.50 11.58
C GLY A 96 3.95 -1.54 10.06
N GLU A 97 3.61 -2.71 9.50
CA GLU A 97 3.33 -2.85 8.07
C GLU A 97 2.22 -1.89 7.62
N CYS A 98 2.54 -1.06 6.62
CA CYS A 98 1.60 -0.14 5.99
C CYS A 98 0.83 -0.86 4.87
N SER A 99 -0.49 -0.71 4.89
CA SER A 99 -1.39 -1.25 3.87
C SER A 99 -2.43 -0.21 3.47
N GLN A 100 -3.01 -0.40 2.28
CA GLN A 100 -4.04 0.46 1.74
C GLN A 100 -5.27 -0.37 1.38
N ALA A 101 -6.45 0.17 1.65
CA ALA A 101 -7.73 -0.30 1.14
C ALA A 101 -8.41 0.81 0.36
N TYR A 102 -9.14 0.42 -0.68
CA TYR A 102 -9.84 1.32 -1.57
C TYR A 102 -11.33 1.02 -1.51
N PHE A 103 -12.15 2.06 -1.48
CA PHE A 103 -13.61 1.91 -1.42
C PHE A 103 -14.26 2.82 -2.46
N ASN A 104 -15.38 2.40 -3.04
CA ASN A 104 -16.20 3.34 -3.81
C ASN A 104 -16.96 4.31 -2.88
N LEU A 105 -17.67 5.27 -3.46
CA LEU A 105 -18.46 6.27 -2.72
C LEU A 105 -19.55 5.66 -1.81
N ASN A 106 -20.01 4.44 -2.10
CA ASN A 106 -21.00 3.73 -1.27
C ASN A 106 -20.36 2.88 -0.16
N GLY A 107 -19.04 2.84 -0.08
CA GLY A 107 -18.28 2.09 0.91
C GLY A 107 -18.06 0.62 0.58
N ARG A 108 -18.33 0.18 -0.65
CA ARG A 108 -17.93 -1.17 -1.08
C ARG A 108 -16.43 -1.19 -1.30
N GLU A 109 -15.75 -2.15 -0.70
CA GLU A 109 -14.33 -2.42 -0.95
C GLU A 109 -14.09 -2.74 -2.43
N LEU A 110 -13.07 -2.12 -2.99
CA LEU A 110 -12.58 -2.34 -4.34
C LEU A 110 -11.42 -3.33 -4.27
N LYS A 111 -11.49 -4.40 -5.08
CA LYS A 111 -10.46 -5.45 -5.10
C LYS A 111 -9.64 -5.40 -6.38
N SER A 112 -8.32 -5.54 -6.25
CA SER A 112 -7.43 -5.78 -7.38
C SER A 112 -7.74 -7.13 -8.03
N GLU A 113 -7.24 -7.35 -9.25
CA GLU A 113 -7.36 -8.65 -9.93
C GLU A 113 -6.79 -9.82 -9.11
N SER A 114 -5.73 -9.59 -8.32
CA SER A 114 -5.16 -10.64 -7.48
C SER A 114 -5.94 -10.86 -6.18
N GLY A 115 -6.83 -9.93 -5.81
CA GLY A 115 -7.52 -9.93 -4.53
C GLY A 115 -6.60 -9.65 -3.33
N ASP A 116 -5.31 -9.41 -3.57
CA ASP A 116 -4.35 -9.09 -2.53
C ASP A 116 -4.56 -7.67 -2.03
N ARG A 117 -4.27 -7.48 -0.74
CA ARG A 117 -4.20 -6.14 -0.12
C ARG A 117 -3.10 -5.33 -0.80
N TYR A 118 -3.38 -4.06 -1.08
CA TYR A 118 -2.35 -3.14 -1.54
C TYR A 118 -1.38 -2.90 -0.39
N LYS A 119 -0.21 -3.54 -0.47
CA LYS A 119 0.94 -3.12 0.32
C LYS A 119 1.37 -1.77 -0.21
N ASP A 120 1.61 -0.84 0.70
CA ASP A 120 2.04 0.48 0.30
C ASP A 120 3.47 0.43 -0.23
N LYS A 121 3.63 0.18 -1.54
CA LYS A 121 4.93 0.22 -2.23
C LYS A 121 5.36 1.66 -2.56
N ASP A 122 4.43 2.61 -2.43
CA ASP A 122 4.58 4.00 -2.85
C ASP A 122 4.89 4.94 -1.68
N ARG A 123 4.68 4.53 -0.43
CA ARG A 123 5.29 5.15 0.75
C ARG A 123 6.77 4.84 0.89
N ASP A 124 7.35 4.02 0.02
CA ASP A 124 8.79 4.06 -0.14
C ASP A 124 9.20 5.24 -1.02
N LYS A 125 8.32 5.99 -1.70
CA LYS A 125 8.76 7.07 -2.61
C LYS A 125 7.92 8.36 -2.51
N ASP A 126 8.58 9.47 -2.18
CA ASP A 126 8.08 10.82 -2.30
C ASP A 126 7.91 11.21 -3.78
N ARG A 127 7.38 12.41 -4.04
CA ARG A 127 7.17 12.92 -5.41
C ARG A 127 8.47 13.04 -6.23
N ASP A 128 9.63 12.95 -5.58
CA ASP A 128 10.96 12.96 -6.19
C ASP A 128 11.56 11.54 -6.33
N GLY A 129 10.78 10.49 -6.02
CA GLY A 129 11.22 9.10 -6.09
C GLY A 129 12.12 8.66 -4.93
N ARG A 130 12.18 9.42 -3.83
CA ARG A 130 12.96 9.09 -2.63
C ARG A 130 12.07 8.41 -1.59
N ASP A 131 12.53 7.31 -1.01
CA ASP A 131 12.40 7.00 0.42
C ASP A 131 11.30 7.80 1.15
N ARG A 132 9.97 7.55 1.05
CA ARG A 132 8.94 8.28 1.84
C ARG A 132 8.99 7.75 3.28
N LYS A 133 10.16 7.96 3.86
CA LYS A 133 10.63 7.47 5.14
C LYS A 133 9.52 7.53 6.17
N GLU A 134 9.28 6.40 6.82
CA GLU A 134 8.62 6.35 8.12
C GLU A 134 9.13 7.54 8.95
N CYS A 135 8.25 8.25 9.66
CA CYS A 135 8.68 9.46 10.37
C CYS A 135 9.75 9.14 11.43
N PHE A 136 9.89 7.86 11.77
CA PHE A 136 10.99 7.31 12.53
C PHE A 136 11.30 5.86 12.10
N ASP A 137 12.50 5.38 12.43
CA ASP A 137 12.93 3.99 12.27
C ASP A 137 13.66 3.53 13.54
N PHE A 138 13.58 2.25 13.90
CA PHE A 138 14.24 1.73 15.10
C PHE A 138 15.76 1.69 14.95
N VAL A 139 16.46 1.93 16.06
CA VAL A 139 17.85 1.52 16.22
C VAL A 139 17.84 0.10 16.75
N TYR A 140 18.26 -0.84 15.92
CA TYR A 140 18.35 -2.25 16.28
C TYR A 140 19.57 -2.54 17.17
N PRO A 141 19.51 -3.58 18.02
CA PRO A 141 18.43 -4.58 18.12
C PRO A 141 17.22 -4.09 18.91
N VAL A 142 16.05 -4.61 18.55
CA VAL A 142 14.77 -4.34 19.23
C VAL A 142 14.15 -5.64 19.73
N SER A 143 13.57 -5.60 20.92
CA SER A 143 12.94 -6.76 21.56
C SER A 143 11.47 -6.54 21.85
N PHE A 144 10.68 -7.59 21.63
CA PHE A 144 9.25 -7.64 21.94
C PHE A 144 8.96 -8.83 22.86
N THR A 145 8.12 -8.60 23.87
CA THR A 145 7.56 -9.62 24.74
C THR A 145 6.26 -10.13 24.14
N MET A 146 6.19 -11.42 23.83
CA MET A 146 5.02 -12.05 23.26
C MET A 146 3.94 -12.30 24.33
N PRO A 147 2.68 -12.55 23.94
CA PRO A 147 1.58 -12.83 24.87
C PRO A 147 1.79 -14.00 25.82
N ASP A 148 2.64 -14.98 25.47
CA ASP A 148 3.02 -16.10 26.32
C ASP A 148 4.16 -15.75 27.30
N GLY A 149 4.66 -14.51 27.27
CA GLY A 149 5.80 -14.03 28.04
C GLY A 149 7.17 -14.33 27.43
N SER A 150 7.24 -15.00 26.27
CA SER A 150 8.49 -15.20 25.54
C SER A 150 9.01 -13.88 24.96
N THR A 151 10.28 -13.80 24.61
CA THR A 151 10.89 -12.60 24.02
C THR A 151 11.44 -12.90 22.65
N ILE A 152 11.14 -12.03 21.69
CA ILE A 152 11.69 -12.04 20.33
C ILE A 152 12.56 -10.81 20.19
N THR A 153 13.80 -11.00 19.77
CA THR A 153 14.74 -9.91 19.46
C THR A 153 15.11 -9.99 18.00
N GLY A 154 14.94 -8.90 17.27
CA GLY A 154 15.44 -8.77 15.90
C GLY A 154 16.65 -7.85 15.83
N ASN A 155 17.62 -8.21 15.00
CA ASN A 155 18.82 -7.40 14.74
C ASN A 155 18.65 -6.42 13.58
N ASP A 156 17.57 -6.58 12.82
CA ASP A 156 17.07 -5.70 11.78
C ASP A 156 15.55 -5.92 11.64
N GLU A 157 14.91 -5.16 10.75
CA GLU A 157 13.47 -5.21 10.52
C GLU A 157 13.01 -6.58 10.03
N GLU A 158 13.77 -7.21 9.13
CA GLU A 158 13.42 -8.49 8.54
C GLU A 158 13.50 -9.63 9.57
N ASP A 159 14.54 -9.64 10.40
CA ASP A 159 14.74 -10.58 11.50
C ASP A 159 13.63 -10.45 12.54
N LEU A 160 13.31 -9.21 12.94
CA LEU A 160 12.23 -8.94 13.89
C LEU A 160 10.87 -9.39 13.34
N CYS A 161 10.55 -8.99 12.11
CA CYS A 161 9.32 -9.37 11.43
C CYS A 161 9.21 -10.89 11.28
N THR A 162 10.30 -11.56 10.91
CA THR A 162 10.34 -13.01 10.73
C THR A 162 10.15 -13.74 12.05
N GLY A 163 10.80 -13.27 13.13
CA GLY A 163 10.64 -13.83 14.47
C GLY A 163 9.19 -13.72 14.94
N ILE A 164 8.62 -12.50 14.91
CA ILE A 164 7.23 -12.25 15.32
C ILE A 164 6.26 -13.07 14.45
N ARG A 165 6.49 -13.11 13.13
CA ARG A 165 5.67 -13.93 12.21
C ARG A 165 5.67 -15.39 12.62
N SER A 166 6.84 -15.98 12.82
CA SER A 166 6.99 -17.39 13.18
C SER A 166 6.28 -17.72 14.48
N TRP A 167 6.28 -16.79 15.45
CA TRP A 167 5.57 -16.99 16.71
C TRP A 167 4.04 -17.00 16.53
N TYR A 168 3.47 -16.09 15.75
CA TYR A 168 2.01 -16.09 15.51
C TYR A 168 1.56 -17.27 14.64
N GLU A 169 2.37 -17.71 13.69
CA GLU A 169 2.11 -18.94 12.93
C GLU A 169 2.06 -20.18 13.84
N ALA A 170 2.89 -20.22 14.88
CA ALA A 170 2.88 -21.26 15.91
C ALA A 170 1.76 -21.09 16.95
N ASN A 171 1.15 -19.91 17.05
CA ASN A 171 0.13 -19.56 18.04
C ASN A 171 -1.12 -18.94 17.37
N PRO A 172 -1.86 -19.68 16.51
CA PRO A 172 -2.90 -19.14 15.64
C PRO A 172 -4.13 -18.56 16.38
N ASP A 173 -4.36 -18.97 17.62
CA ASP A 173 -5.45 -18.44 18.46
C ASP A 173 -5.08 -17.10 19.13
N SER A 174 -3.80 -16.74 19.13
CA SER A 174 -3.33 -15.50 19.75
C SER A 174 -3.60 -14.32 18.84
N LYS A 175 -4.41 -13.37 19.34
CA LYS A 175 -4.66 -12.06 18.71
C LYS A 175 -4.08 -10.90 19.51
N VAL A 176 -3.34 -11.22 20.58
CA VAL A 176 -2.85 -10.24 21.56
C VAL A 176 -1.54 -9.65 21.05
N LYS A 177 -1.44 -8.32 21.09
CA LYS A 177 -0.25 -7.58 20.65
C LYS A 177 0.95 -7.86 21.57
N PRO A 178 2.15 -8.11 21.02
CA PRO A 178 3.37 -8.18 21.82
C PRO A 178 3.77 -6.80 22.34
N GLU A 179 4.41 -6.79 23.51
CA GLU A 179 4.85 -5.56 24.17
C GLU A 179 6.31 -5.23 23.82
N LEU A 180 6.54 -4.05 23.24
CA LEU A 180 7.89 -3.53 23.02
C LEU A 180 8.63 -3.41 24.35
N GLN A 181 9.85 -3.97 24.43
CA GLN A 181 10.71 -3.82 25.59
C GLN A 181 11.46 -2.49 25.53
N TYR A 182 11.45 -1.79 26.66
CA TYR A 182 12.19 -0.55 26.84
C TYR A 182 13.53 -0.81 27.56
N PRO A 183 14.58 -0.01 27.31
CA PRO A 183 14.60 1.15 26.43
C PRO A 183 14.64 0.78 24.95
N VAL A 184 14.06 1.65 24.11
CA VAL A 184 14.14 1.57 22.65
C VAL A 184 14.66 2.88 22.09
N GLU A 185 15.43 2.79 21.02
CA GLU A 185 16.00 3.93 20.32
C GLU A 185 15.40 4.03 18.89
N TYR A 186 15.21 5.25 18.40
CA TYR A 186 14.73 5.48 17.04
C TYR A 186 15.37 6.71 16.39
N TRP A 187 15.58 6.64 15.08
CA TRP A 187 15.91 7.78 14.22
C TRP A 187 14.64 8.53 13.89
N VAL A 188 14.60 9.86 14.03
CA VAL A 188 13.51 10.67 13.47
C VAL A 188 13.93 11.12 12.08
N LEU A 189 13.14 10.79 11.07
CA LEU A 189 13.52 11.03 9.67
C LEU A 189 13.01 12.38 9.15
N VAL A 190 12.12 13.06 9.90
CA VAL A 190 11.57 14.39 9.59
C VAL A 190 12.33 15.56 10.24
N ASN A 191 13.20 15.29 11.21
CA ASN A 191 14.04 16.29 11.87
C ASN A 191 15.45 15.72 11.99
N ILE A 192 16.51 16.52 11.78
CA ILE A 192 17.91 16.10 11.93
C ILE A 192 18.25 15.93 13.44
N ILE A 193 17.48 15.10 14.14
CA ILE A 193 17.69 14.74 15.54
C ILE A 193 18.36 13.37 15.54
N PRO A 194 19.61 13.25 16.02
CA PRO A 194 20.27 11.96 16.12
C PRO A 194 19.70 11.22 17.33
N VAL A 195 19.03 10.09 17.10
CA VAL A 195 18.52 9.11 18.06
C VAL A 195 17.70 9.66 19.23
N ILE A 196 16.42 9.31 19.30
CA ILE A 196 15.63 9.49 20.51
C ILE A 196 15.56 8.16 21.25
N SER A 197 15.89 8.16 22.54
CA SER A 197 15.76 7.01 23.43
C SER A 197 14.51 7.17 24.28
N ILE A 198 13.59 6.23 24.18
CA ILE A 198 12.44 6.12 25.08
C ILE A 198 12.75 5.04 26.10
N THR A 199 12.68 5.38 27.38
CA THR A 199 13.01 4.47 28.50
C THR A 199 11.78 3.83 29.13
N ASP A 200 10.58 4.29 28.81
CA ASP A 200 9.33 3.69 29.28
C ASP A 200 8.14 3.97 28.34
N LYS A 201 7.04 3.26 28.57
CA LYS A 201 5.81 3.40 27.77
C LYS A 201 5.10 4.75 27.96
N THR A 202 5.32 5.46 29.07
CA THR A 202 4.62 6.72 29.39
C THR A 202 5.22 7.94 28.67
N ASN A 203 6.48 7.86 28.25
CA ASN A 203 7.13 8.84 27.36
C ASN A 203 6.83 8.61 25.87
N SER A 204 6.00 7.62 25.54
CA SER A 204 5.63 7.26 24.15
C SER A 204 4.56 8.16 23.52
N SER A 205 4.09 9.23 24.20
CA SER A 205 3.05 10.13 23.68
C SER A 205 3.48 11.03 22.52
N PHE A 206 4.65 10.77 21.94
CA PHE A 206 5.23 11.48 20.80
C PHE A 206 5.25 10.65 19.51
N ILE A 207 4.59 9.48 19.50
CA ILE A 207 4.43 8.60 18.34
C ILE A 207 2.95 8.43 18.04
#